data_AF-A0A661KQ56-F1
#
_entry.id   AF-A0A661KQ56-F1
#
_cell.length_a   1.000
_cell.length_b   1.000
_cell.length_c   1.000
_cell.angle_alpha   90.00
_cell.angle_beta   90.00
_cell.angle_gamma   90.00
#
_symmetry.space_group_name_H-M   'P 1'
#
loop_
_entity.id
_entity.type
_entity.pdbx_description
1 polymer ?
#
loop_
_entity_poly.entity_id
_entity_poly.type
_entity_poly.pdbx_seq_one_letter_code
_entity_poly.pdbx_strand_id
1 'polypeptide(L)'
;IGEVYKKLHAMPEVAKKYNELETDYENAKAHYQELQQKLLTARVSQGMEEDQLGETFLIIEPAFLPEKPDKPNRIAIMLIGVVLGMGLSVGMAALREYTDKSIRDVETFEKITGAPVLSVIPRIITSDEKIKKRRKKIVLVTSAFGGVIVVLIIFHFFVMDLYVFWAKLSRLVQSKVLL
;
A
#
# COMPACT_ATOMS: atom_id res chain seq x y z
N ILE A 1 -107.92 -3.57 20.76
CA ILE A 1 -107.54 -3.00 19.43
C ILE A 1 -106.47 -1.89 19.56
N GLY A 2 -106.47 -1.06 20.62
CA GLY A 2 -105.49 0.05 20.77
C GLY A 2 -104.01 -0.32 21.06
N GLU A 3 -103.71 -1.48 21.66
CA GLU A 3 -102.31 -1.89 21.94
C GLU A 3 -101.53 -2.31 20.69
N VAL A 4 -102.23 -2.87 19.69
CA VAL A 4 -101.62 -3.33 18.44
C VAL A 4 -101.16 -2.13 17.59
N TYR A 5 -101.92 -1.03 17.59
CA TYR A 5 -101.54 0.22 16.94
C TYR A 5 -100.27 0.84 17.55
N LYS A 6 -100.11 0.78 18.87
CA LYS A 6 -98.91 1.30 19.55
C LYS A 6 -97.64 0.50 19.22
N LYS A 7 -97.74 -0.83 19.04
CA LYS A 7 -96.62 -1.68 18.60
C LYS A 7 -96.30 -1.50 17.11
N LEU A 8 -97.28 -1.20 16.26
CA LEU A 8 -97.04 -0.90 14.84
C LEU A 8 -96.28 0.42 14.63
N HIS A 9 -96.49 1.44 15.47
CA HIS A 9 -95.75 2.70 15.37
C HIS A 9 -94.34 2.67 15.98
N ALA A 10 -94.03 1.69 16.86
CA ALA A 10 -92.69 1.50 17.43
C ALA A 10 -91.77 0.61 16.55
N MET A 11 -92.33 -0.14 15.61
CA MET A 11 -91.61 -1.00 14.67
C MET A 11 -90.54 -0.29 13.81
N PRO A 12 -90.77 0.91 13.24
CA PRO A 12 -89.74 1.61 12.47
C PRO A 12 -88.57 2.11 13.30
N GLU A 13 -88.77 2.48 14.57
CA GLU A 13 -87.65 2.88 15.46
C GLU A 13 -86.76 1.70 15.85
N VAL A 14 -87.35 0.53 16.11
CA VAL A 14 -86.59 -0.69 16.41
C VAL A 14 -85.80 -1.16 15.19
N ALA A 15 -86.41 -1.12 13.99
CA ALA A 15 -85.73 -1.44 12.74
C ALA A 15 -84.59 -0.46 12.44
N LYS A 16 -84.78 0.84 12.72
CA LYS A 16 -83.73 1.85 12.56
C LYS A 16 -82.56 1.60 13.51
N LYS A 17 -82.81 1.36 14.80
CA LYS A 17 -81.77 1.02 15.76
C LYS A 17 -81.02 -0.25 15.41
N TYR A 18 -81.71 -1.26 14.86
CA TYR A 18 -81.07 -2.49 14.42
C TYR A 18 -80.11 -2.24 13.25
N ASN A 19 -80.54 -1.47 12.24
CA ASN A 19 -79.70 -1.10 11.10
C ASN A 19 -78.50 -0.23 11.51
N GLU A 20 -78.69 0.70 12.45
CA GLU A 20 -77.58 1.49 13.01
C GLU A 20 -76.57 0.58 13.72
N LEU A 21 -77.04 -0.34 14.57
CA LEU A 21 -76.19 -1.28 15.28
C LEU A 21 -75.46 -2.26 14.34
N GLU A 22 -76.10 -2.68 13.26
CA GLU A 22 -75.51 -3.55 12.24
C GLU A 22 -74.44 -2.81 11.43
N THR A 23 -74.67 -1.54 11.10
CA THR A 23 -73.68 -0.69 10.44
C THR A 23 -72.47 -0.46 11.34
N ASP A 24 -72.68 -0.16 12.62
CA ASP A 24 -71.62 0.03 13.61
C ASP A 24 -70.80 -1.25 13.82
N TYR A 25 -71.47 -2.41 13.86
CA TYR A 25 -70.80 -3.71 13.96
C TYR A 25 -69.91 -3.98 12.74
N GLU A 26 -70.41 -3.78 11.52
CA GLU A 26 -69.62 -3.98 10.30
C GLU A 26 -68.44 -3.01 10.22
N ASN A 27 -68.61 -1.74 10.62
CA ASN A 27 -67.52 -0.77 10.69
C ASN A 27 -66.44 -1.18 11.71
N ALA A 28 -66.85 -1.61 12.91
CA ALA A 28 -65.93 -2.06 13.95
C ALA A 28 -65.15 -3.32 13.53
N LYS A 29 -65.82 -4.24 12.84
CA LYS A 29 -65.22 -5.45 12.27
C LYS A 29 -64.23 -5.12 11.15
N ALA A 30 -64.56 -4.19 10.26
CA ALA A 30 -63.66 -3.73 9.20
C ALA A 30 -62.39 -3.08 9.79
N HIS A 31 -62.52 -2.22 10.80
CA HIS A 31 -61.38 -1.62 11.48
C HIS A 31 -60.51 -2.65 12.20
N TYR A 32 -61.12 -3.65 12.85
CA TYR A 32 -60.37 -4.74 13.47
C TYR A 32 -59.55 -5.52 12.44
N GLN A 33 -60.14 -5.84 11.29
CA GLN A 33 -59.45 -6.53 10.20
C GLN A 33 -58.29 -5.69 9.64
N GLU A 34 -58.49 -4.39 9.45
CA GLU A 34 -57.46 -3.47 8.98
C GLU A 34 -56.28 -3.39 9.97
N LEU A 35 -56.56 -3.29 11.28
CA LEU A 35 -55.52 -3.26 12.32
C LEU A 35 -54.73 -4.56 12.37
N GLN A 36 -55.39 -5.71 12.21
CA GLN A 36 -54.73 -7.00 12.13
C GLN A 36 -53.81 -7.09 10.91
N GLN A 37 -54.26 -6.60 9.75
CA GLN A 37 -53.44 -6.55 8.54
C GLN A 37 -52.19 -5.69 8.76
N LYS A 38 -52.35 -4.48 9.31
CA LYS A 38 -51.24 -3.57 9.61
C LYS A 38 -50.26 -4.17 10.61
N LEU A 39 -50.73 -4.87 11.64
CA LEU A 39 -49.87 -5.57 12.61
C LEU A 39 -49.04 -6.67 11.95
N LEU A 40 -49.63 -7.46 11.06
CA LEU A 40 -48.92 -8.50 10.33
C LEU A 40 -47.85 -7.89 9.43
N THR A 41 -48.17 -6.84 8.68
CA THR A 41 -47.19 -6.13 7.84
C THR A 41 -46.05 -5.55 8.69
N ALA A 42 -46.36 -4.87 9.80
CA ALA A 42 -45.35 -4.31 10.69
C ALA A 42 -44.45 -5.39 11.31
N ARG A 43 -45.00 -6.54 11.74
CA ARG A 43 -44.20 -7.67 12.24
C ARG A 43 -43.27 -8.25 11.18
N VAL A 44 -43.76 -8.40 9.94
CA VAL A 44 -42.93 -8.88 8.83
C VAL A 44 -41.81 -7.88 8.54
N SER A 45 -42.12 -6.58 8.47
CA SER A 45 -41.11 -5.54 8.28
C SER A 45 -40.07 -5.50 9.40
N GLN A 46 -40.51 -5.64 10.66
CA GLN A 46 -39.61 -5.70 11.82
C GLN A 46 -38.70 -6.94 11.75
N GLY A 47 -39.23 -8.12 11.41
CA GLY A 47 -38.43 -9.34 11.24
C GLY A 47 -37.41 -9.20 10.10
N MET A 48 -37.78 -8.53 9.00
CA MET A 48 -36.86 -8.25 7.89
C MET A 48 -35.75 -7.26 8.26
N GLU A 49 -36.02 -6.31 9.16
CA GLU A 49 -35.03 -5.38 9.70
C GLU A 49 -34.10 -6.06 10.73
N GLU A 50 -34.65 -6.90 11.60
CA GLU A 50 -33.91 -7.70 12.59
C GLU A 50 -32.97 -8.71 11.91
N ASP A 51 -33.43 -9.36 10.84
CA ASP A 51 -32.61 -10.27 10.01
C ASP A 51 -31.65 -9.51 9.06
N GLN A 52 -31.59 -8.17 9.10
CA GLN A 52 -30.74 -7.32 8.25
C GLN A 52 -30.91 -7.60 6.74
N LEU A 53 -32.06 -8.12 6.31
CA LEU A 53 -32.30 -8.53 4.92
C LEU A 53 -32.51 -7.32 3.98
N GLY A 54 -32.76 -6.13 4.53
CA GLY A 54 -32.98 -4.88 3.79
C GLY A 54 -31.76 -4.37 3.02
N GLU A 55 -30.56 -4.73 3.46
CA GLU A 55 -29.32 -4.48 2.73
C GLU A 55 -28.57 -5.80 2.55
N THR A 56 -29.12 -6.69 1.72
CA THR A 56 -28.33 -7.81 1.21
C THR A 56 -27.24 -7.22 0.32
N PHE A 57 -26.09 -6.90 0.91
CA PHE A 57 -24.87 -6.55 0.17
C PHE A 57 -24.51 -7.76 -0.70
N LEU A 58 -25.01 -7.77 -1.93
CA LEU A 58 -24.62 -8.75 -2.92
C LEU A 58 -23.18 -8.43 -3.29
N ILE A 59 -22.25 -9.26 -2.83
CA ILE A 59 -20.84 -9.16 -3.23
C ILE A 59 -20.77 -9.57 -4.70
N ILE A 60 -20.86 -8.60 -5.60
CA ILE A 60 -20.78 -8.82 -7.06
C ILE A 60 -19.37 -9.29 -7.44
N GLU A 61 -18.35 -8.75 -6.77
CA GLU A 61 -16.96 -9.10 -7.00
C GLU A 61 -16.19 -9.17 -5.66
N PRO A 62 -15.61 -10.32 -5.31
CA PRO A 62 -14.80 -10.43 -4.10
C PRO A 62 -13.53 -9.59 -4.22
N ALA A 63 -13.03 -9.06 -3.10
CA ALA A 63 -11.79 -8.29 -3.09
C ALA A 63 -10.60 -9.17 -3.54
N PHE A 64 -9.97 -8.79 -4.64
CA PHE A 64 -8.73 -9.42 -5.09
C PHE A 64 -7.57 -8.99 -4.20
N LEU A 65 -6.79 -9.96 -3.74
CA LEU A 65 -5.52 -9.69 -3.07
C LEU A 65 -4.56 -9.05 -4.08
N PRO A 66 -3.91 -7.92 -3.74
CA PRO A 66 -3.00 -7.26 -4.66
C PRO A 66 -1.81 -8.19 -4.95
N GLU A 67 -1.65 -8.58 -6.21
CA GLU A 67 -0.53 -9.41 -6.67
C GLU A 67 0.85 -8.73 -6.52
N LYS A 68 0.85 -7.41 -6.34
CA LYS A 68 2.06 -6.60 -6.18
C LYS A 68 1.89 -5.62 -5.03
N PRO A 69 2.92 -5.44 -4.19
CA PRO A 69 2.89 -4.43 -3.15
C PRO A 69 2.76 -3.03 -3.77
N ASP A 70 1.67 -2.34 -3.45
CA ASP A 70 1.38 -0.98 -3.94
C ASP A 70 2.35 0.06 -3.35
N LYS A 71 2.82 -0.16 -2.12
CA LYS A 71 3.81 0.67 -1.42
C LYS A 71 4.71 -0.19 -0.53
N PRO A 72 5.99 0.19 -0.31
CA PRO A 72 6.76 1.22 -0.99
C PRO A 72 7.38 0.73 -2.31
N ASN A 73 7.61 1.65 -3.27
CA ASN A 73 8.35 1.34 -4.50
C ASN A 73 9.84 1.08 -4.18
N ARG A 74 10.16 -0.20 -3.94
CA ARG A 74 11.49 -0.65 -3.51
C ARG A 74 12.60 -0.33 -4.51
N ILE A 75 12.27 -0.31 -5.81
CA ILE A 75 13.22 0.00 -6.88
C ILE A 75 13.64 1.47 -6.82
N ALA A 76 12.68 2.38 -6.59
CA ALA A 76 12.98 3.81 -6.47
C ALA A 76 13.90 4.11 -5.28
N ILE A 77 13.63 3.50 -4.11
CA ILE A 77 14.46 3.68 -2.91
C ILE A 77 15.89 3.18 -3.13
N MET A 78 16.05 2.03 -3.81
CA MET A 78 17.36 1.49 -4.13
C MET A 78 18.15 2.40 -5.07
N LEU A 79 17.52 2.90 -6.14
CA LEU A 79 18.19 3.81 -7.08
C LEU A 79 18.66 5.09 -6.38
N ILE A 80 17.81 5.68 -5.53
CA ILE A 80 18.18 6.86 -4.73
C ILE A 80 19.36 6.53 -3.82
N GLY A 81 19.35 5.38 -3.13
CA GLY A 81 20.45 4.94 -2.27
C GLY A 81 21.78 4.79 -3.02
N VAL A 82 21.77 4.19 -4.21
CA VAL A 82 22.97 4.01 -5.05
C VAL A 82 23.52 5.37 -5.50
N VAL A 83 22.64 6.24 -6.02
CA VAL A 83 23.04 7.58 -6.49
C VAL A 83 23.61 8.41 -5.35
N LEU A 84 22.96 8.41 -4.18
CA LEU A 84 23.45 9.13 -3.00
C LEU A 84 24.76 8.55 -2.47
N GLY A 85 24.88 7.22 -2.41
CA GLY A 85 26.11 6.55 -1.98
C GLY A 85 27.30 6.87 -2.88
N MET A 86 27.12 6.80 -4.21
CA MET A 86 28.13 7.21 -5.17
C MET A 86 28.48 8.69 -5.04
N GLY A 87 27.47 9.56 -4.99
CA GLY A 87 27.67 11.00 -4.82
C GLY A 87 28.46 11.34 -3.55
N LEU A 88 28.11 10.74 -2.42
CA LEU A 88 28.81 10.94 -1.15
C LEU A 88 30.24 10.40 -1.18
N SER A 89 30.48 9.23 -1.79
CA SER A 89 31.84 8.68 -1.89
C SER A 89 32.78 9.57 -2.72
N VAL A 90 32.32 10.05 -3.88
CA VAL A 90 33.09 10.95 -4.74
C VAL A 90 33.25 12.30 -4.05
N GLY A 91 32.19 12.84 -3.46
CA GLY A 91 32.22 14.09 -2.72
C GLY A 91 33.23 14.06 -1.56
N MET A 92 33.25 12.96 -0.79
CA MET A 92 34.20 12.78 0.31
C MET A 92 35.65 12.66 -0.19
N ALA A 93 35.87 11.98 -1.32
CA ALA A 93 37.20 11.89 -1.94
C ALA A 93 37.69 13.26 -2.43
N ALA A 94 36.83 14.02 -3.11
CA ALA A 94 37.12 15.37 -3.59
C ALA A 94 37.39 16.34 -2.43
N LEU A 95 36.60 16.28 -1.36
CA LEU A 95 36.81 17.10 -0.17
C LEU A 95 38.16 16.79 0.50
N ARG A 96 38.55 15.51 0.55
CA ARG A 96 39.86 15.11 1.06
C ARG A 96 40.99 15.67 0.23
N GLU A 97 40.89 15.59 -1.10
CA GLU A 97 41.91 16.12 -2.00
C GLU A 97 41.99 17.65 -1.90
N TYR A 98 40.85 18.34 -1.85
CA TYR A 98 40.81 19.80 -1.72
C TYR A 98 41.44 20.30 -0.41
N THR A 99 41.34 19.52 0.66
CA THR A 99 41.92 19.88 1.97
C THR A 99 43.41 19.50 2.06
N ASP A 100 43.92 18.65 1.16
CA ASP A 100 45.34 18.27 1.12
C ASP A 100 46.17 19.42 0.51
N LYS A 101 46.96 20.09 1.36
CA LYS A 101 47.86 21.19 0.95
C LYS A 101 49.28 20.70 0.59
N SER A 102 49.48 19.40 0.42
CA SER A 102 50.81 18.84 0.16
C SER A 102 51.29 19.16 -1.26
N ILE A 103 52.44 19.82 -1.38
CA ILE A 103 53.09 20.10 -2.67
C ILE A 103 53.80 18.83 -3.13
N ARG A 104 53.31 18.24 -4.24
CA ARG A 104 53.85 16.99 -4.81
C ARG A 104 54.73 17.19 -6.02
N ASP A 105 54.71 18.38 -6.61
CA ASP A 105 55.31 18.64 -7.91
C ASP A 105 56.42 19.69 -7.81
N VAL A 106 57.54 19.40 -8.46
CA VAL A 106 58.78 20.19 -8.35
C VAL A 106 58.58 21.57 -8.97
N GLU A 107 57.95 21.63 -10.15
CA GLU A 107 57.63 22.88 -10.84
C GLU A 107 56.72 23.79 -9.99
N THR A 108 55.76 23.19 -9.28
CA THR A 108 54.86 23.94 -8.38
C THR A 108 55.62 24.50 -7.18
N PHE A 109 56.58 23.75 -6.64
CA PHE A 109 57.44 24.20 -5.55
C PHE A 109 58.33 25.38 -5.97
N GLU A 110 58.98 25.31 -7.13
CA GLU A 110 59.82 26.39 -7.66
C GLU A 110 59.01 27.67 -7.91
N LYS A 111 57.80 27.56 -8.47
CA LYS A 111 56.91 28.72 -8.70
C LYS A 111 56.48 29.41 -7.41
N ILE A 112 56.21 28.64 -6.35
CA ILE A 112 55.76 29.18 -5.07
C ILE A 112 56.93 29.81 -4.29
N THR A 113 58.11 29.20 -4.34
CA THR A 113 59.26 29.61 -3.52
C THR A 113 60.21 30.57 -4.24
N GLY A 114 60.17 30.62 -5.57
CA GLY A 114 61.08 31.42 -6.41
C GLY A 114 62.53 30.91 -6.42
N ALA A 115 62.80 29.74 -5.84
CA ALA A 115 64.12 29.15 -5.75
C ALA A 115 64.23 27.89 -6.64
N PRO A 116 65.35 27.68 -7.36
CA PRO A 116 65.55 26.50 -8.19
C PRO A 116 65.82 25.25 -7.32
N VAL A 117 65.25 24.11 -7.70
CA VAL A 117 65.45 22.83 -7.05
C VAL A 117 66.74 22.20 -7.53
N LEU A 118 67.73 22.10 -6.63
CA LEU A 118 69.07 21.60 -6.95
C LEU A 118 69.13 20.08 -7.11
N SER A 119 68.26 19.33 -6.41
CA SER A 119 68.21 17.87 -6.47
C SER A 119 66.91 17.33 -5.86
N VAL A 120 66.45 16.18 -6.36
CA VAL A 120 65.26 15.46 -5.85
C VAL A 120 65.72 14.17 -5.20
N ILE A 121 65.33 13.95 -3.94
CA ILE A 121 65.64 12.70 -3.24
C ILE A 121 64.68 11.61 -3.74
N PRO A 122 65.19 10.54 -4.38
CA PRO A 122 64.35 9.46 -4.84
C PRO A 122 63.74 8.72 -3.64
N ARG A 123 62.47 8.36 -3.75
CA ARG A 123 61.79 7.61 -2.70
C ARG A 123 62.32 6.18 -2.63
N ILE A 124 63.03 5.85 -1.56
CA ILE A 124 63.50 4.49 -1.27
C ILE A 124 62.36 3.72 -0.59
N ILE A 125 61.91 2.62 -1.20
CA ILE A 125 60.82 1.79 -0.67
C ILE A 125 61.40 0.65 0.18
N THR A 126 61.27 0.75 1.50
CA THR A 126 61.66 -0.30 2.45
C THR A 126 60.80 -1.55 2.30
N SER A 127 61.34 -2.73 2.65
CA SER A 127 60.62 -4.01 2.67
C SER A 127 59.30 -3.94 3.46
N ASP A 128 59.31 -3.26 4.61
CA ASP A 128 58.11 -3.04 5.43
C ASP A 128 57.05 -2.18 4.74
N GLU A 129 57.46 -1.18 3.95
CA GLU A 129 56.52 -0.38 3.16
C GLU A 129 55.88 -1.20 2.03
N LYS A 130 56.64 -2.12 1.42
CA LYS A 130 56.11 -3.04 0.39
C LYS A 130 55.05 -3.96 0.99
N ILE A 131 55.29 -4.50 2.19
CA ILE A 131 54.33 -5.36 2.90
C ILE A 131 53.08 -4.56 3.28
N LYS A 132 53.23 -3.35 3.84
CA LYS A 132 52.10 -2.46 4.18
C LYS A 132 51.27 -2.06 2.95
N LYS A 133 51.91 -1.72 1.83
CA LYS A 133 51.21 -1.42 0.55
C LYS A 133 50.45 -2.63 0.03
N ARG A 134 51.07 -3.82 0.04
CA ARG A 134 50.42 -5.05 -0.41
C ARG A 134 49.22 -5.41 0.46
N ARG A 135 49.34 -5.28 1.79
CA ARG A 135 48.23 -5.48 2.73
C ARG A 135 47.10 -4.48 2.50
N LYS A 136 47.40 -3.18 2.35
CA LYS A 136 46.40 -2.16 2.01
C LYS A 136 45.68 -2.48 0.70
N LYS A 137 46.42 -2.92 -0.33
CA LYS A 137 45.84 -3.30 -1.63
C LYS A 137 44.94 -4.53 -1.50
N ILE A 138 45.36 -5.55 -0.75
CA ILE A 138 44.55 -6.75 -0.49
C ILE A 138 43.27 -6.36 0.27
N VAL A 139 43.37 -5.57 1.34
CA VAL A 139 42.20 -5.11 2.11
C VAL A 139 41.25 -4.28 1.25
N LEU A 140 41.78 -3.46 0.34
CA LEU A 140 40.96 -2.66 -0.58
C LEU A 140 40.24 -3.56 -1.60
N VAL A 141 40.92 -4.55 -2.16
CA VAL A 141 40.31 -5.52 -3.09
C VAL A 141 39.26 -6.38 -2.37
N THR A 142 39.55 -6.88 -1.17
CA THR A 142 38.60 -7.70 -0.41
C THR A 142 37.39 -6.89 0.05
N SER A 143 37.57 -5.63 0.46
CA SER A 143 36.45 -4.75 0.81
C SER A 143 35.60 -4.38 -0.40
N ALA A 144 36.20 -4.15 -1.57
CA ALA A 144 35.45 -3.95 -2.81
C ALA A 144 34.63 -5.20 -3.18
N PHE A 145 35.21 -6.39 -3.09
CA PHE A 145 34.51 -7.65 -3.37
C PHE A 145 33.38 -7.92 -2.37
N GLY A 146 33.62 -7.65 -1.07
CA GLY A 146 32.59 -7.74 -0.03
C GLY A 146 31.43 -6.76 -0.26
N GLY A 147 31.71 -5.53 -0.68
CA GLY A 147 30.69 -4.55 -1.04
C GLY A 147 29.80 -5.02 -2.20
N VAL A 148 30.38 -5.61 -3.25
CA VAL A 148 29.62 -6.18 -4.37
C VAL A 148 28.72 -7.32 -3.91
N ILE A 149 29.21 -8.22 -3.04
CA ILE A 149 28.40 -9.31 -2.48
C ILE A 149 27.22 -8.77 -1.67
N VAL A 150 27.44 -7.76 -0.83
CA VAL A 150 26.37 -7.13 -0.05
C VAL A 150 25.31 -6.51 -0.95
N VAL A 151 25.71 -5.82 -2.02
CA VAL A 151 24.77 -5.27 -3.01
C VAL A 151 23.96 -6.37 -3.69
N LEU A 152 24.58 -7.50 -4.05
CA LEU A 152 23.89 -8.64 -4.63
C LEU A 152 22.89 -9.30 -3.66
N ILE A 153 23.26 -9.42 -2.38
CA ILE A 153 22.37 -9.96 -1.34
C ILE A 153 21.18 -9.02 -1.12
N ILE A 154 21.42 -7.71 -1.02
CA ILE A 154 20.36 -6.71 -0.88
C ILE A 154 19.43 -6.77 -2.10
N PHE A 155 19.97 -6.90 -3.31
CA PHE A 155 19.16 -7.03 -4.51
C PHE A 155 18.29 -8.30 -4.48
N HIS A 156 18.88 -9.44 -4.10
CA HIS A 156 18.19 -10.73 -3.98
C HIS A 156 17.04 -10.69 -2.97
N PHE A 157 17.30 -10.20 -1.76
CA PHE A 157 16.30 -10.20 -0.68
C PHE A 157 15.22 -9.14 -0.87
N PHE A 158 15.55 -8.00 -1.51
CA PHE A 158 14.69 -6.81 -1.43
C PHE A 158 13.98 -6.45 -2.73
N VAL A 159 14.53 -6.80 -3.91
CA VAL A 159 13.96 -6.43 -5.22
C VAL A 159 13.31 -7.60 -5.91
N MET A 160 14.05 -8.70 -6.11
CA MET A 160 13.57 -9.86 -6.85
C MET A 160 14.48 -11.04 -6.56
N ASP A 161 13.91 -12.23 -6.39
CA ASP A 161 14.69 -13.46 -6.32
C ASP A 161 15.56 -13.56 -7.58
N LEU A 162 16.83 -13.94 -7.41
CA LEU A 162 17.80 -13.98 -8.52
C LEU A 162 17.30 -14.95 -9.59
N TYR A 163 16.53 -15.96 -9.16
CA TYR A 163 15.82 -16.90 -10.00
C TYR A 163 14.73 -16.23 -10.86
N VAL A 164 13.88 -15.38 -10.28
CA VAL A 164 12.80 -14.69 -11.01
C VAL A 164 13.36 -13.65 -11.98
N PHE A 165 14.46 -12.98 -11.63
CA PHE A 165 15.21 -12.13 -12.55
C PHE A 165 15.73 -12.91 -13.75
N TRP A 166 16.42 -14.03 -13.48
CA TRP A 166 16.98 -14.88 -14.53
C TRP A 166 15.88 -15.48 -15.42
N ALA A 167 14.73 -15.86 -14.84
CA ALA A 167 13.57 -16.35 -15.57
C ALA A 167 12.93 -15.27 -16.47
N LYS A 168 12.86 -14.02 -16.00
CA LYS A 168 12.35 -12.91 -16.81
C LYS A 168 13.32 -12.51 -17.92
N LEU A 169 14.62 -12.54 -17.63
CA LEU A 169 15.69 -12.25 -18.57
C LEU A 169 15.77 -13.31 -19.67
N SER A 170 15.75 -14.59 -19.31
CA SER A 170 15.77 -15.70 -20.27
C SER A 170 14.55 -15.66 -21.19
N ARG A 171 13.37 -15.35 -20.63
CA ARG A 171 12.13 -15.20 -21.41
C ARG A 171 12.19 -14.00 -22.37
N LEU A 172 12.83 -12.90 -21.98
CA LEU A 172 13.06 -11.72 -22.83
C LEU A 172 14.04 -12.03 -23.98
N VAL A 173 15.14 -12.71 -23.67
CA VAL A 173 16.13 -13.17 -24.66
C VAL A 173 15.50 -14.13 -25.65
N GLN A 174 14.73 -15.12 -25.19
CA GLN A 174 14.04 -16.07 -26.08
C GLN A 174 12.98 -15.39 -26.96
N SER A 175 12.24 -14.41 -26.45
CA SER A 175 11.23 -13.69 -27.24
C SER A 175 11.83 -12.88 -28.41
N LYS A 176 13.09 -12.45 -28.29
CA LYS A 176 13.80 -11.70 -29.33
C LYS A 176 14.61 -12.57 -30.29
N VAL A 177 14.82 -13.85 -29.97
CA VAL A 177 15.56 -14.80 -30.80
C VAL A 177 14.62 -15.59 -31.73
N LEU A 178 13.31 -15.56 -31.48
CA LEU A 178 12.26 -16.21 -32.29
C LEU A 178 11.49 -15.25 -33.22
N LEU A 179 11.91 -13.99 -33.33
CA LEU A 179 11.46 -12.99 -34.31
C LEU A 179 12.66 -12.51 -35.13
#